data_AF-A0A656YVC3-F1
#
_entry.id   AF-A0A656YVC3-F1
#
_cell.length_a   1.000
_cell.length_b   1.000
_cell.length_c   1.000
_cell.angle_alpha   90.00
_cell.angle_beta   90.00
_cell.angle_gamma   90.00
#
_symmetry.space_group_name_H-M   'P 1'
#
loop_
_entity.id
_entity.type
_entity.pdbx_description
1 polymer ?
#
loop_
_entity_poly.entity_id
_entity_poly.type
_entity_poly.pdbx_seq_one_letter_code
_entity_poly.pdbx_strand_id
1 'polypeptide(L)'
;SKIYKIKNEAKNPRIRYKMDPKEQYGAIKDLEERDLEIRCIYHSHPDMPVFFSEIDDKRATLQGKPVFDVLYLVISVRGREVVDYGFFGWDKGKEMFERVS
;
A
#
# COMPACT_ATOMS: atom_id res chain seq x y z
N SER A 1 5.24 -14.47 9.06
CA SER A 1 4.43 -13.46 8.34
C SER A 1 4.02 -14.02 6.99
N LYS A 2 2.83 -13.67 6.49
CA LYS A 2 2.33 -14.13 5.19
C LYS A 2 2.24 -12.94 4.23
N ILE A 3 2.63 -13.14 2.98
CA ILE A 3 2.59 -12.12 1.93
C ILE A 3 1.54 -12.52 0.91
N TYR A 4 0.58 -11.63 0.66
CA TYR A 4 -0.40 -11.79 -0.41
C TYR A 4 0.03 -10.88 -1.55
N LYS A 5 0.21 -11.47 -2.74
CA LYS A 5 0.41 -10.72 -3.98
C LYS A 5 -0.97 -10.55 -4.60
N ILE A 6 -1.41 -9.31 -4.74
CA ILE A 6 -2.70 -8.98 -5.34
C ILE A 6 -2.44 -8.31 -6.69
N LYS A 7 -3.13 -8.77 -7.72
CA LYS A 7 -3.08 -8.24 -9.07
C LYS A 7 -3.49 -6.75 -9.07
N ASN A 8 -2.71 -5.94 -9.79
CA ASN A 8 -3.03 -4.55 -10.04
C ASN A 8 -3.89 -4.41 -11.31
N GLU A 9 -5.16 -4.04 -11.15
CA GLU A 9 -6.13 -3.81 -12.22
C GLU A 9 -6.36 -2.32 -12.52
N ALA A 10 -5.44 -1.44 -12.12
CA ALA A 10 -5.51 -0.04 -12.49
C ALA A 10 -5.38 0.11 -14.02
N LYS A 11 -6.19 1.01 -14.61
CA LYS A 11 -6.08 1.37 -16.04
C LYS A 11 -4.65 1.78 -16.44
N ASN A 12 -3.96 2.49 -15.54
CA ASN A 12 -2.57 2.91 -15.70
C ASN A 12 -1.73 2.39 -14.52
N PRO A 13 -1.25 1.13 -14.57
CA PRO A 13 -0.60 0.47 -13.43
C PRO A 13 0.78 1.07 -13.09
N ARG A 14 1.38 1.84 -14.00
CA ARG A 14 2.67 2.52 -13.75
C ARG A 14 2.57 3.71 -12.79
N ILE A 15 1.37 4.27 -12.59
CA ILE A 15 1.18 5.48 -11.78
C ILE A 15 0.13 5.30 -10.68
N ARG A 16 -0.62 4.20 -10.70
CA ARG A 16 -1.72 3.93 -9.78
C ARG A 16 -1.82 2.42 -9.54
N TYR A 17 -2.27 2.04 -8.35
CA TYR A 17 -2.68 0.68 -8.08
C TYR A 17 -4.20 0.58 -7.87
N LYS A 18 -4.78 -0.55 -8.27
CA LYS A 18 -6.15 -0.93 -7.88
C LYS A 18 -6.11 -2.43 -7.68
N MET A 19 -6.29 -2.86 -6.44
CA MET A 19 -6.31 -4.29 -6.13
C MET A 19 -7.48 -4.96 -6.86
N ASP A 20 -7.23 -6.14 -7.45
CA ASP A 20 -8.30 -7.02 -7.93
C ASP A 20 -9.24 -7.35 -6.76
N PRO A 21 -10.54 -7.02 -6.85
CA PRO A 21 -11.46 -7.22 -5.74
C PRO A 21 -11.64 -8.67 -5.30
N LYS A 22 -11.52 -9.64 -6.23
CA LYS A 22 -11.68 -11.07 -5.93
C LYS A 22 -10.47 -11.59 -5.18
N GLU A 23 -9.26 -11.23 -5.63
CA GLU A 23 -8.02 -11.61 -4.94
C GLU A 23 -7.90 -10.91 -3.57
N GLN A 24 -8.32 -9.65 -3.47
CA GLN A 24 -8.37 -8.94 -2.20
C GLN A 24 -9.33 -9.62 -1.21
N TYR A 25 -10.53 -9.99 -1.65
CA TYR A 25 -11.48 -10.73 -0.82
C TYR A 25 -10.92 -12.09 -0.36
N GLY A 26 -10.28 -12.83 -1.27
CA GLY A 26 -9.63 -14.10 -0.94
C GLY A 26 -8.51 -13.95 0.09
N ALA A 27 -7.72 -12.88 0.00
CA ALA A 27 -6.67 -12.58 0.97
C ALA A 27 -7.27 -12.25 2.35
N ILE A 28 -8.30 -11.40 2.42
CA ILE A 28 -8.99 -11.06 3.68
C ILE A 28 -9.60 -12.32 4.32
N LYS A 29 -10.26 -13.16 3.53
CA LYS A 29 -10.84 -14.41 4.04
C LYS A 29 -9.78 -15.34 4.64
N ASP A 30 -8.64 -15.52 3.97
CA ASP A 30 -7.56 -16.36 4.50
C ASP A 30 -6.86 -15.73 5.73
N LEU A 31 -6.86 -14.39 5.86
CA LEU A 31 -6.41 -13.71 7.07
C LEU A 31 -7.36 -14.02 8.25
N GLU A 32 -8.67 -13.91 8.04
CA GLU A 32 -9.70 -14.21 9.05
C GLU A 32 -9.66 -15.69 9.48
N GLU A 33 -9.57 -16.63 8.54
CA GLU A 33 -9.49 -18.07 8.83
C GLU A 33 -8.25 -18.46 9.65
N ARG A 34 -7.20 -17.63 9.62
CA ARG A 34 -5.92 -17.88 10.29
C ARG A 34 -5.68 -16.99 11.50
N ASP A 35 -6.65 -16.15 11.87
CA ASP A 35 -6.52 -15.16 12.94
C ASP A 35 -5.29 -14.24 12.76
N LEU A 36 -5.11 -13.74 11.54
CA LEU A 36 -4.00 -12.86 11.15
C LEU A 36 -4.47 -11.43 10.94
N GLU A 37 -3.67 -10.48 11.42
CA GLU A 37 -3.88 -9.05 11.18
C GLU A 37 -3.07 -8.54 9.98
N ILE A 38 -3.63 -7.57 9.26
CA ILE A 38 -2.88 -6.80 8.27
C ILE A 38 -1.93 -5.87 9.01
N ARG A 39 -0.62 -6.01 8.78
CA ARG A 39 0.39 -5.09 9.34
C ARG A 39 0.95 -4.10 8.33
N CYS A 40 0.91 -4.45 7.05
CA CYS A 40 1.46 -3.61 6.01
C CYS A 40 0.75 -3.85 4.66
N ILE A 41 0.48 -2.75 3.95
CA ILE A 41 0.12 -2.75 2.53
C ILE A 41 1.33 -2.26 1.76
N TYR A 42 1.71 -2.94 0.67
CA TYR A 42 2.88 -2.55 -0.10
C TYR A 42 2.54 -2.35 -1.58
N HIS A 43 3.20 -1.39 -2.21
CA HIS A 43 3.11 -1.17 -3.65
C HIS A 43 4.41 -0.60 -4.21
N SER A 44 4.62 -0.81 -5.51
CA SER A 44 5.80 -0.31 -6.22
C SER A 44 5.48 0.97 -6.99
N HIS A 45 6.45 1.87 -7.03
CA HIS A 45 6.51 3.06 -7.88
C HIS A 45 7.53 2.81 -9.00
N PRO A 46 7.09 2.52 -10.25
CA PRO A 46 7.98 2.36 -11.39
C PRO A 46 8.59 3.70 -11.80
N ASP A 47 9.92 3.75 -11.91
CA ASP A 47 10.69 4.91 -12.39
C ASP A 47 10.50 6.21 -11.56
N MET A 48 9.92 6.11 -10.37
CA MET A 48 9.61 7.23 -9.48
C MET A 48 10.29 7.06 -8.12
N PRO A 49 10.72 8.14 -7.44
CA PRO A 49 11.30 8.06 -6.11
C PRO A 49 10.29 7.59 -5.06
N VAL A 50 10.76 7.24 -3.86
CA VAL A 50 9.90 6.84 -2.74
C VAL A 50 9.24 8.07 -2.11
N PHE A 51 7.93 8.17 -2.24
CA PHE A 51 7.10 9.14 -1.51
C PHE A 51 5.68 8.60 -1.41
N PHE A 52 4.91 9.10 -0.46
CA PHE A 52 3.48 8.83 -0.39
C PHE A 52 2.75 9.85 -1.25
N SER A 53 2.19 9.42 -2.39
CA SER A 53 1.53 10.34 -3.32
C SER A 53 0.14 10.75 -2.83
N GLU A 54 -0.41 11.86 -3.32
CA GLU A 54 -1.81 12.23 -3.06
C GLU A 54 -2.81 11.14 -3.47
N ILE A 55 -2.45 10.33 -4.47
CA ILE A 55 -3.28 9.22 -4.93
C ILE A 55 -3.22 8.06 -3.93
N ASP A 56 -2.07 7.84 -3.30
CA ASP A 56 -1.91 6.84 -2.24
C ASP A 56 -2.72 7.26 -1.01
N ASP A 57 -2.66 8.53 -0.62
CA ASP A 57 -3.43 9.10 0.48
C ASP A 57 -4.95 8.97 0.27
N LYS A 58 -5.46 9.38 -0.89
CA LYS A 58 -6.90 9.25 -1.24
C LYS A 58 -7.39 7.81 -1.27
N ARG A 59 -6.48 6.82 -1.42
CA ARG A 59 -6.83 5.39 -1.36
C ARG A 59 -6.70 4.80 0.03
N ALA A 60 -5.75 5.31 0.80
CA ALA A 60 -5.52 4.88 2.17
C ALA A 60 -6.52 5.49 3.14
N THR A 61 -7.22 6.56 2.76
CA THR A 61 -8.16 7.29 3.63
C THR A 61 -9.62 7.21 3.15
N LEU A 62 -10.54 7.26 4.12
CA LEU A 62 -11.97 7.45 3.95
C LEU A 62 -12.42 8.53 4.93
N GLN A 63 -13.11 9.57 4.44
CA GLN A 63 -13.53 10.73 5.25
C GLN A 63 -12.37 11.38 6.03
N GLY A 64 -11.17 11.46 5.41
CA GLY A 64 -9.99 12.08 6.00
C GLY A 64 -9.29 11.24 7.09
N LYS A 65 -9.65 9.96 7.25
CA LYS A 65 -9.03 9.05 8.21
C LYS A 65 -8.54 7.77 7.52
N PRO A 66 -7.47 7.13 7.99
CA PRO A 66 -7.02 5.85 7.47
C PRO A 66 -8.14 4.82 7.50
N VAL A 67 -8.31 4.11 6.39
CA VAL A 67 -9.20 2.92 6.32
C VAL A 67 -8.64 1.80 7.19
N PHE A 68 -7.31 1.68 7.23
CA PHE A 68 -6.59 0.70 8.02
C PHE A 68 -5.48 1.38 8.81
N ASP A 69 -5.33 1.01 10.08
CA ASP A 69 -4.21 1.43 10.93
C ASP A 69 -2.99 0.54 10.66
N VAL A 70 -2.38 0.72 9.49
CA VAL A 70 -1.29 -0.12 8.97
C VAL A 70 -0.18 0.72 8.38
N LEU A 71 1.00 0.12 8.25
CA LEU A 71 2.10 0.73 7.52
C LEU A 71 1.92 0.56 6.01
N TYR A 72 2.33 1.56 5.25
CA TYR A 72 2.47 1.46 3.80
C TYR A 72 3.94 1.34 3.43
N LEU A 73 4.31 0.28 2.72
CA LEU A 73 5.64 0.12 2.15
C LEU A 73 5.61 0.53 0.69
N VAL A 74 6.27 1.65 0.37
CA VAL A 74 6.43 2.12 -1.01
C VAL A 74 7.82 1.72 -1.50
N ILE A 75 7.87 1.03 -2.63
CA ILE A 75 9.11 0.49 -3.20
C ILE A 75 9.39 1.17 -4.54
N SER A 76 10.51 1.87 -4.65
CA SER A 76 10.96 2.41 -5.94
C SER A 76 11.62 1.32 -6.76
N VAL A 77 11.14 1.11 -7.99
CA VAL A 77 11.66 0.10 -8.92
C VAL A 77 12.10 0.77 -10.21
N ARG A 78 13.36 0.55 -10.61
CA ARG A 78 13.94 1.03 -11.87
C ARG A 78 14.63 -0.12 -12.58
N GLY A 79 14.35 -0.30 -13.88
CA GLY A 79 15.01 -1.36 -14.65
C GLY A 79 14.80 -2.79 -14.13
N ARG A 80 13.71 -3.04 -13.37
CA ARG A 80 13.40 -4.30 -12.64
C ARG A 80 14.22 -4.53 -11.36
N GLU A 81 14.96 -3.54 -10.90
CA GLU A 81 15.68 -3.56 -9.62
C GLU A 81 15.02 -2.64 -8.62
N VAL A 82 15.06 -3.04 -7.34
CA VAL A 82 14.65 -2.17 -6.23
C VAL A 82 15.77 -1.18 -5.96
N VAL A 83 15.49 0.11 -6.09
CA VAL A 83 16.50 1.17 -5.91
C VAL A 83 16.35 1.93 -4.61
N ASP A 84 15.14 1.95 -4.02
CA ASP A 84 14.85 2.57 -2.72
C ASP A 84 13.53 2.00 -2.18
N TYR A 85 13.29 2.14 -0.88
CA TYR A 85 12.01 1.83 -0.24
C TYR A 85 11.79 2.72 0.97
N GLY A 86 10.54 2.88 1.40
CA GLY A 86 10.20 3.63 2.60
C GLY A 86 8.92 3.16 3.23
N PHE A 87 8.87 3.23 4.56
CA PHE A 87 7.66 2.94 5.32
C PHE A 87 6.94 4.23 5.64
N PHE A 88 5.62 4.22 5.47
CA PHE A 88 4.75 5.35 5.74
C PHE A 88 3.70 4.96 6.76
N GLY A 89 3.55 5.77 7.80
CA GLY A 89 2.57 5.59 8.87
C GLY A 89 1.68 6.82 9.02
N TRP A 90 0.48 6.65 9.54
CA TRP A 90 -0.43 7.77 9.76
C TRP A 90 0.05 8.65 10.92
N ASP A 91 0.27 9.93 10.65
CA ASP A 91 0.54 10.97 11.65
C ASP A 91 -0.80 11.62 12.05
N LYS A 92 -1.21 11.41 13.31
CA LYS A 92 -2.46 11.96 13.85
C LYS A 92 -2.44 13.48 14.02
N GLY A 93 -1.28 14.10 14.19
CA GLY A 93 -1.14 15.54 14.36
C GLY A 93 -1.21 16.29 13.03
N LYS A 94 -0.72 15.67 11.96
CA LYS A 94 -0.74 16.24 10.60
C LYS A 94 -1.91 15.77 9.75
N GLU A 95 -2.64 14.75 10.20
CA GLU A 95 -3.70 14.07 9.45
C GLU A 95 -3.23 13.63 8.04
N MET A 96 -2.02 13.06 7.97
CA MET A 96 -1.43 12.56 6.73
C MET A 96 -0.47 11.39 6.98
N PHE A 97 -0.13 10.65 5.93
CA PHE A 97 0.90 9.62 5.99
C PHE A 97 2.30 10.22 5.85
N GLU A 98 3.16 9.94 6.84
CA GLU A 98 4.54 10.42 6.90
C GLU A 98 5.51 9.25 6.83
N ARG A 99 6.70 9.50 6.26
CA ARG A 99 7.77 8.49 6.22
C ARG A 99 8.29 8.26 7.65
N VAL A 100 8.29 6.99 8.08
CA VAL A 100 8.75 6.56 9.41
C VAL A 100 10.08 5.78 9.37
N SER A 101 10.47 5.25 8.20
CA SER A 101 11.77 4.59 7.96
C SER A 101 12.14 4.61 6.47
#